data_AF-A0AB34TCL5-F1
#
_entry.id   AF-A0AB34TCL5-F1
#
_cell.length_a   1.000
_cell.length_b   1.000
_cell.length_c   1.000
_cell.angle_alpha   90.00
_cell.angle_beta   90.00
_cell.angle_gamma   90.00
#
_symmetry.space_group_name_H-M   'P 1'
#
loop_
_entity.id
_entity.type
_entity.pdbx_description
1 polymer ?
#
loop_
_entity_poly.entity_id
_entity_poly.type
_entity_poly.pdbx_seq_one_letter_code
_entity_poly.pdbx_strand_id
1 'polypeptide(L)'
;MIRALIIAVLLLLGVIVWQRGSVSIAHRAADKAVASRDAMQGERDAARAEADAAYETLKVERGSAAAANNLASKYEKEKNDAQKASDLLVADLRAGNQRLHQRWQASLATAELSAAAAAGSQPDGRADDRIESAGRAIGAAAQCDAQVRALQAYAMLCSGGAR
;
A
#
# COMPACT_ATOMS: atom_id res chain seq x y z
N MET A 1 50.76 -78.80 23.43
CA MET A 1 50.26 -77.67 24.24
C MET A 1 50.65 -76.31 23.65
N ILE A 2 51.94 -76.06 23.36
CA ILE A 2 52.42 -74.78 22.80
C ILE A 2 51.75 -74.41 21.46
N ARG A 3 51.58 -75.35 20.53
CA ARG A 3 50.94 -75.09 19.22
C ARG A 3 49.47 -74.66 19.33
N ALA A 4 48.72 -75.24 20.26
CA ALA A 4 47.31 -74.88 20.47
C ALA A 4 47.16 -73.47 21.07
N LEU A 5 48.07 -73.09 21.99
CA LEU A 5 48.11 -71.74 22.55
C LEU A 5 48.46 -70.68 21.50
N ILE A 6 49.40 -70.97 20.59
CA ILE A 6 49.75 -70.05 19.49
C ILE A 6 48.54 -69.80 18.59
N ILE A 7 47.80 -70.86 18.23
CA ILE A 7 46.61 -70.74 17.38
C ILE A 7 45.51 -69.93 18.10
N ALA A 8 45.28 -70.18 19.39
CA ALA A 8 44.30 -69.43 20.18
C ALA A 8 44.65 -67.93 20.27
N VAL A 9 45.93 -67.59 20.44
CA VAL A 9 46.40 -66.20 20.47
C VAL A 9 46.22 -65.54 19.11
N LEU A 10 46.53 -66.22 18.00
CA LEU A 10 46.34 -65.69 16.66
C LEU A 10 44.86 -65.43 16.34
N LEU A 11 43.97 -66.33 16.74
CA LEU A 11 42.52 -66.15 16.59
C LEU A 11 42.01 -64.96 17.40
N LEU A 12 42.45 -64.80 18.65
CA LEU A 12 42.09 -63.64 19.47
C LEU A 12 42.59 -62.32 18.87
N LEU A 13 43.83 -62.29 18.36
CA LEU A 13 44.36 -61.11 17.66
C LEU A 13 43.55 -60.78 16.40
N GLY A 14 43.13 -61.80 15.63
CA GLY A 14 42.25 -61.62 14.48
C GLY A 14 40.90 -60.99 14.84
N VAL A 15 40.28 -61.44 15.95
CA VAL A 15 39.02 -60.88 16.45
C VAL A 15 39.20 -59.43 16.92
N ILE A 16 40.29 -59.12 17.62
CA ILE A 16 40.58 -57.74 18.08
C ILE A 16 40.77 -56.78 16.90
N VAL A 17 41.47 -57.21 15.84
CA VAL A 17 41.66 -56.40 14.63
C VAL A 17 40.33 -56.20 13.90
N TRP A 18 39.50 -57.25 13.80
CA TRP A 18 38.19 -57.16 13.16
C TRP A 18 37.24 -56.22 13.93
N GLN A 19 37.16 -56.34 15.26
CA GLN A 19 36.35 -55.47 16.11
C GLN A 19 36.81 -54.00 16.06
N ARG A 20 38.12 -53.75 16.04
CA ARG A 20 38.65 -52.39 15.89
C ARG A 20 38.35 -51.81 14.49
N GLY A 21 38.45 -52.63 13.45
CA GLY A 21 38.06 -52.26 12.09
C GLY A 21 36.59 -51.87 12.00
N SER A 22 35.68 -52.70 12.52
CA SER A 22 34.23 -52.44 12.48
C SER A 22 33.83 -51.20 13.27
N VAL A 23 34.41 -50.98 14.46
CA VAL A 23 34.15 -49.79 15.28
C VAL A 23 34.65 -48.52 14.58
N SER A 24 35.84 -48.56 13.95
CA SER A 24 36.36 -47.42 13.20
C SER A 24 35.50 -47.05 11.97
N ILE A 25 34.91 -48.04 11.30
CA ILE A 25 33.98 -47.83 10.19
C ILE A 25 32.67 -47.23 10.71
N ALA A 26 32.17 -47.72 11.84
CA ALA A 26 30.95 -47.20 12.48
C ALA A 26 31.11 -45.73 12.91
N HIS A 27 32.24 -45.36 13.52
CA HIS A 27 32.52 -43.97 13.87
C HIS A 27 32.59 -43.07 12.64
N ARG A 28 33.31 -43.48 11.59
CA ARG A 28 33.36 -42.71 10.32
C ARG A 28 32.00 -42.57 9.66
N ALA A 29 31.13 -43.57 9.75
CA ALA A 29 29.77 -43.49 9.25
C ALA A 29 28.92 -42.51 10.08
N ALA A 30 29.05 -42.54 11.41
CA ALA A 30 28.39 -41.60 12.30
C ALA A 30 28.86 -40.15 12.06
N ASP A 31 30.17 -39.93 11.93
CA ASP A 31 30.76 -38.60 11.67
C ASP A 31 30.26 -38.03 10.33
N LYS A 32 30.19 -38.87 9.28
CA LYS A 32 29.62 -38.46 7.99
C LYS A 32 28.14 -38.12 8.08
N ALA A 33 27.36 -38.89 8.85
CA ALA A 33 25.95 -38.62 9.05
C ALA A 33 25.73 -37.30 9.81
N VAL A 34 26.54 -37.02 10.84
CA VAL A 34 26.51 -35.74 11.57
C VAL A 34 26.91 -34.59 10.66
N ALA A 35 28.01 -34.72 9.91
CA ALA A 35 28.46 -33.69 8.98
C ALA A 35 27.40 -33.40 7.89
N SER A 36 26.73 -34.43 7.36
CA SER A 36 25.65 -34.26 6.40
C SER A 36 24.43 -33.57 7.03
N ARG A 37 24.05 -33.93 8.26
CA ARG A 37 22.97 -33.26 8.97
C ARG A 37 23.28 -31.79 9.20
N ASP A 38 24.49 -31.48 9.64
CA ASP A 38 24.91 -30.12 9.93
C ASP A 38 24.97 -29.27 8.65
N ALA A 39 25.43 -29.85 7.54
CA ALA A 39 25.36 -29.20 6.23
C ALA A 39 23.90 -28.91 5.81
N MET A 40 23.01 -29.90 5.94
CA MET A 40 21.58 -29.71 5.63
C MET A 40 20.90 -28.69 6.55
N GLN A 41 21.30 -28.62 7.83
CA GLN A 41 20.80 -27.60 8.75
C GLN A 41 21.31 -26.21 8.33
N GLY A 42 22.59 -26.08 7.99
CA GLY A 42 23.15 -24.84 7.48
C GLY A 42 22.46 -24.35 6.21
N GLU A 43 22.21 -25.24 5.24
CA GLU A 43 21.48 -24.91 4.01
C GLU A 43 20.03 -24.48 4.31
N ARG A 44 19.34 -25.17 5.22
CA ARG A 44 17.97 -24.80 5.61
C ARG A 44 17.91 -23.45 6.33
N ASP A 45 18.85 -23.20 7.22
CA ASP A 45 18.91 -21.94 7.97
C ASP A 45 19.27 -20.77 7.05
N ALA A 46 20.18 -21.00 6.08
CA ALA A 46 20.48 -20.02 5.04
C ALA A 46 19.26 -19.73 4.15
N ALA A 47 18.58 -20.77 3.65
CA ALA A 47 17.38 -20.61 2.84
C ALA A 47 16.25 -19.90 3.60
N ARG A 48 16.13 -20.16 4.91
CA ARG A 48 15.14 -19.48 5.76
C ARG A 48 15.50 -18.01 5.97
N ALA A 49 16.77 -17.70 6.19
CA ALA A 49 17.22 -16.32 6.31
C ALA A 49 16.98 -15.52 5.01
N GLU A 50 17.21 -16.14 3.85
CA GLU A 50 16.89 -15.53 2.55
C GLU A 50 15.38 -15.32 2.36
N ALA A 51 14.56 -16.30 2.74
CA ALA A 51 13.11 -16.20 2.66
C ALA A 51 12.54 -15.13 3.59
N ASP A 52 13.06 -15.04 4.83
CA ASP A 52 12.65 -14.04 5.81
C ASP A 52 13.04 -12.62 5.33
N ALA A 53 14.24 -12.47 4.75
CA ALA A 53 14.67 -11.21 4.15
C ALA A 53 13.76 -10.79 2.98
N ALA A 54 13.46 -11.72 2.06
CA ALA A 54 12.56 -11.47 0.95
C ALA A 54 11.14 -11.13 1.42
N TYR A 55 10.65 -11.80 2.47
CA TYR A 55 9.34 -11.56 3.04
C TYR A 55 9.21 -10.15 3.62
N GLU A 56 10.21 -9.69 4.38
CA GLU A 56 10.19 -8.33 4.93
C GLU A 56 10.22 -7.26 3.82
N THR A 57 10.99 -7.46 2.75
CA THR A 57 10.93 -6.56 1.57
C THR A 57 9.53 -6.54 0.96
N LEU A 58 8.95 -7.71 0.70
CA LEU A 58 7.61 -7.84 0.12
C LEU A 58 6.52 -7.21 1.00
N LYS A 59 6.66 -7.31 2.32
CA LYS A 59 5.74 -6.72 3.29
C LYS A 59 5.79 -5.19 3.25
N VAL A 60 6.98 -4.60 3.16
CA VAL A 60 7.15 -3.16 2.99
C VAL A 60 6.54 -2.70 1.66
N GLU A 61 6.84 -3.39 0.56
CA GLU A 61 6.29 -3.07 -0.77
C GLU A 61 4.76 -3.14 -0.79
N ARG A 62 4.18 -4.21 -0.23
CA ARG A 62 2.72 -4.36 -0.12
C ARG A 62 2.09 -3.29 0.77
N GLY A 63 2.76 -2.93 1.87
CA GLY A 63 2.33 -1.85 2.75
C GLY A 63 2.26 -0.51 2.01
N SER A 64 3.31 -0.17 1.27
CA SER A 64 3.36 1.05 0.46
C SER A 64 2.30 1.04 -0.65
N ALA A 65 2.12 -0.09 -1.36
CA ALA A 65 1.10 -0.22 -2.38
C ALA A 65 -0.33 -0.07 -1.81
N ALA A 66 -0.60 -0.67 -0.65
CA ALA A 66 -1.90 -0.54 0.03
C ALA A 66 -2.18 0.91 0.45
N ALA A 67 -1.17 1.61 0.98
CA ALA A 67 -1.29 3.01 1.36
C ALA A 67 -1.55 3.91 0.14
N ALA A 68 -0.83 3.69 -0.97
CA ALA A 68 -1.05 4.43 -2.21
C ALA A 68 -2.45 4.19 -2.80
N ASN A 69 -2.92 2.94 -2.81
CA ASN A 69 -4.26 2.60 -3.29
C ASN A 69 -5.37 3.24 -2.44
N ASN A 70 -5.20 3.26 -1.11
CA ASN A 70 -6.14 3.93 -0.22
C ASN A 70 -6.20 5.44 -0.51
N LEU A 71 -5.03 6.08 -0.65
CA LEU A 71 -4.95 7.49 -0.99
C LEU A 71 -5.66 7.81 -2.32
N ALA A 72 -5.41 7.00 -3.36
CA ALA A 72 -6.08 7.15 -4.66
C ALA A 72 -7.60 7.00 -4.54
N SER A 73 -8.08 5.97 -3.81
CA SER A 73 -9.51 5.78 -3.58
C SER A 73 -10.15 6.94 -2.82
N LYS A 74 -9.45 7.50 -1.84
CA LYS A 74 -9.93 8.66 -1.07
C LYS A 74 -10.01 9.90 -1.96
N TYR A 75 -9.00 10.16 -2.79
CA TYR A 75 -9.00 11.28 -3.72
C TYR A 75 -10.18 11.20 -4.71
N GLU A 76 -10.42 10.04 -5.32
CA GLU A 76 -11.54 9.87 -6.24
C GLU A 76 -12.90 10.05 -5.54
N LYS A 77 -13.02 9.60 -4.29
CA LYS A 77 -14.21 9.86 -3.49
C LYS A 77 -14.40 11.36 -3.23
N GLU A 78 -13.37 12.06 -2.77
CA GLU A 78 -13.44 13.49 -2.47
C GLU A 78 -13.78 14.32 -3.72
N LYS A 79 -13.25 13.94 -4.88
CA LYS A 79 -13.59 14.56 -6.16
C LYS A 79 -15.07 14.35 -6.52
N ASN A 80 -15.60 13.14 -6.37
CA ASN A 80 -17.01 12.85 -6.61
C ASN A 80 -17.92 13.55 -5.61
N ASP A 81 -17.54 13.61 -4.34
CA ASP A 81 -18.31 14.29 -3.30
C ASP A 81 -18.32 15.81 -3.54
N ALA A 82 -17.21 16.40 -4.00
CA ALA A 82 -17.15 17.81 -4.39
C ALA A 82 -18.09 18.12 -5.57
N GLN A 83 -18.16 17.25 -6.56
CA GLN A 83 -19.11 17.40 -7.67
C GLN A 83 -20.56 17.35 -7.18
N LYS A 84 -20.91 16.34 -6.39
CA LYS A 84 -22.27 16.20 -5.82
C LYS A 84 -22.66 17.40 -4.95
N ALA A 85 -21.73 17.89 -4.14
CA ALA A 85 -21.98 19.07 -3.30
C ALA A 85 -22.24 20.33 -4.14
N SER A 86 -21.50 20.50 -5.26
CA SER A 86 -21.75 21.59 -6.22
C SER A 86 -23.14 21.44 -6.89
N ASP A 87 -23.49 20.24 -7.33
CA ASP A 87 -24.79 19.98 -7.97
C ASP A 87 -25.96 20.23 -7.01
N LEU A 88 -25.83 19.80 -5.75
CA LEU A 88 -26.81 20.07 -4.69
C LEU A 88 -26.92 21.57 -4.39
N LEU A 89 -25.80 22.28 -4.32
CA LEU A 89 -25.80 23.73 -4.11
C LEU A 89 -26.53 24.45 -5.25
N VAL A 90 -26.30 24.06 -6.50
CA VAL A 90 -27.01 24.62 -7.67
C VAL A 90 -28.51 24.35 -7.57
N ALA A 91 -28.91 23.14 -7.18
CA ALA A 91 -30.31 22.81 -6.98
C ALA A 91 -30.96 23.65 -5.86
N ASP A 92 -30.29 23.82 -4.73
CA ASP A 92 -30.78 24.63 -3.61
C ASP A 92 -30.87 26.12 -3.95
N LEU A 93 -29.95 26.63 -4.79
CA LEU A 93 -30.02 28.00 -5.30
C LEU A 93 -31.21 28.19 -6.26
N ARG A 94 -31.52 27.20 -7.12
CA ARG A 94 -32.69 27.23 -8.00
C ARG A 94 -34.01 27.12 -7.25
N ALA A 95 -34.05 26.27 -6.21
CA ALA A 95 -35.21 26.11 -5.34
C ALA A 95 -35.44 27.32 -4.41
N GLY A 96 -34.46 28.22 -4.31
CA GLY A 96 -34.49 29.36 -3.39
C GLY A 96 -34.23 29.00 -1.92
N ASN A 97 -33.79 27.77 -1.64
CA ASN A 97 -33.40 27.30 -0.31
C ASN A 97 -32.14 28.01 0.18
N GLN A 98 -31.26 28.42 -0.74
CA GLN A 98 -30.10 29.25 -0.48
C GLN A 98 -30.10 30.50 -1.35
N ARG A 99 -29.33 31.52 -0.93
CA ARG A 99 -29.17 32.77 -1.69
C ARG A 99 -27.69 33.15 -1.76
N LEU A 100 -27.25 33.55 -2.96
CA LEU A 100 -25.91 34.09 -3.16
C LEU A 100 -25.74 35.40 -2.36
N HIS A 101 -24.52 35.70 -1.93
CA HIS A 101 -24.24 36.92 -1.17
C HIS A 101 -24.59 38.18 -1.98
N GLN A 102 -25.12 39.22 -1.33
CA GLN A 102 -25.47 40.51 -1.93
C GLN A 102 -24.46 41.10 -2.93
N ARG A 103 -23.14 40.93 -2.78
CA ARG A 103 -22.18 41.42 -3.80
C ARG A 103 -22.28 40.70 -5.14
N TRP A 104 -22.63 39.42 -5.13
CA TRP A 104 -22.96 38.64 -6.33
C TRP A 104 -24.37 38.94 -6.83
N GLN A 105 -25.20 39.54 -5.98
CA GLN A 105 -26.48 40.14 -6.35
C GLN A 105 -26.35 41.60 -6.79
N ALA A 106 -25.27 42.35 -6.49
CA ALA A 106 -25.16 43.77 -6.83
C ALA A 106 -24.95 44.00 -8.33
N SER A 107 -24.45 42.99 -9.05
CA SER A 107 -24.54 42.92 -10.51
C SER A 107 -25.99 42.85 -11.00
N LEU A 108 -26.96 42.36 -10.19
CA LEU A 108 -28.39 42.56 -10.46
C LEU A 108 -28.74 44.03 -10.39
N ALA A 109 -28.38 44.79 -9.36
CA ALA A 109 -28.82 46.19 -9.25
C ALA A 109 -28.35 47.09 -10.42
N THR A 110 -27.17 46.81 -10.98
CA THR A 110 -26.68 47.50 -12.18
C THR A 110 -27.20 46.89 -13.49
N ALA A 111 -27.44 45.58 -13.53
CA ALA A 111 -28.10 44.93 -14.66
C ALA A 111 -29.59 45.26 -14.74
N GLU A 112 -30.28 45.48 -13.62
CA GLU A 112 -31.68 45.91 -13.49
C GLU A 112 -31.87 47.32 -14.01
N LEU A 113 -30.87 48.21 -13.88
CA LEU A 113 -30.91 49.52 -14.54
C LEU A 113 -30.84 49.41 -16.08
N SER A 114 -30.06 48.45 -16.60
CA SER A 114 -30.02 48.15 -18.05
C SER A 114 -31.17 47.26 -18.52
N ALA A 115 -31.75 46.44 -17.65
CA ALA A 115 -32.83 45.51 -17.93
C ALA A 115 -34.20 46.15 -17.76
N ALA A 116 -34.39 47.17 -16.91
CA ALA A 116 -35.62 47.97 -16.88
C ALA A 116 -35.87 48.68 -18.22
N ALA A 117 -34.81 48.93 -19.02
CA ALA A 117 -34.93 49.39 -20.40
C ALA A 117 -35.25 48.28 -21.42
N ALA A 118 -35.14 46.99 -21.06
CA ALA A 118 -35.38 45.83 -21.91
C ALA A 118 -36.54 44.91 -21.45
N ALA A 119 -37.02 45.06 -20.20
CA ALA A 119 -37.95 44.17 -19.50
C ALA A 119 -39.43 44.49 -19.79
N GLY A 120 -39.78 44.59 -21.07
CA GLY A 120 -41.18 44.52 -21.49
C GLY A 120 -41.76 43.10 -21.42
N SER A 121 -40.97 42.02 -21.54
CA SER A 121 -41.56 40.68 -21.72
C SER A 121 -40.59 39.47 -21.72
N GLN A 122 -39.72 39.27 -20.72
CA GLN A 122 -38.97 37.99 -20.64
C GLN A 122 -38.57 37.61 -19.19
N PRO A 123 -38.71 36.33 -18.77
CA PRO A 123 -38.04 35.83 -17.57
C PRO A 123 -36.52 36.05 -17.64
N ASP A 124 -35.88 36.48 -16.53
CA ASP A 124 -34.45 36.79 -16.43
C ASP A 124 -33.57 35.54 -16.60
N GLY A 125 -33.29 35.15 -17.84
CA GLY A 125 -32.39 34.04 -18.17
C GLY A 125 -30.96 34.22 -17.62
N ARG A 126 -30.55 35.44 -17.24
CA ARG A 126 -29.22 35.67 -16.65
C ARG A 126 -29.13 35.21 -15.20
N ALA A 127 -30.25 34.94 -14.52
CA ALA A 127 -30.27 34.41 -13.17
C ALA A 127 -29.76 32.97 -13.09
N ASP A 128 -30.21 32.13 -14.01
CA ASP A 128 -29.79 30.73 -14.08
C ASP A 128 -28.30 30.62 -14.43
N ASP A 129 -27.82 31.44 -15.36
CA ASP A 129 -26.39 31.50 -15.73
C ASP A 129 -25.48 31.86 -14.54
N ARG A 130 -25.94 32.76 -13.66
CA ARG A 130 -25.19 33.15 -12.45
C ARG A 130 -25.15 32.00 -11.44
N ILE A 131 -26.28 31.31 -11.24
CA ILE A 131 -26.36 30.16 -10.33
C ILE A 131 -25.43 29.04 -10.81
N GLU A 132 -25.46 28.72 -12.11
CA GLU A 132 -24.55 27.72 -12.67
C GLU A 132 -23.09 28.14 -12.61
N SER A 133 -22.79 29.41 -12.89
CA SER A 133 -21.42 29.94 -12.80
C SER A 133 -20.87 29.85 -11.38
N ALA A 134 -21.68 30.20 -10.37
CA ALA A 134 -21.32 30.07 -8.97
C ALA A 134 -21.09 28.59 -8.58
N GLY A 135 -21.97 27.69 -9.02
CA GLY A 135 -21.81 26.25 -8.81
C GLY A 135 -20.50 25.72 -9.39
N ARG A 136 -20.20 26.05 -10.65
CA ARG A 136 -18.94 25.67 -11.31
C ARG A 136 -17.71 26.20 -10.58
N ALA A 137 -17.72 27.47 -10.17
CA ALA A 137 -16.59 28.07 -9.46
C ALA A 137 -16.34 27.41 -8.10
N ILE A 138 -17.39 27.15 -7.33
CA ILE A 138 -17.29 26.49 -6.02
C ILE A 138 -16.87 25.02 -6.18
N GLY A 139 -17.44 24.31 -7.17
CA GLY A 139 -17.05 22.94 -7.49
C GLY A 139 -15.59 22.83 -7.91
N ALA A 140 -15.12 23.74 -8.77
CA ALA A 140 -13.72 23.79 -9.18
C ALA A 140 -12.79 24.06 -7.98
N ALA A 141 -13.14 25.01 -7.11
CA ALA A 141 -12.37 25.29 -5.90
C ALA A 141 -12.29 24.06 -4.98
N ALA A 142 -13.40 23.35 -4.75
CA ALA A 142 -13.43 22.14 -3.94
C ALA A 142 -12.59 20.99 -4.54
N GLN A 143 -12.58 20.85 -5.86
CA GLN A 143 -11.72 19.88 -6.55
C GLN A 143 -10.23 20.24 -6.44
N CYS A 144 -9.89 21.52 -6.55
CA CYS A 144 -8.53 22.00 -6.31
C CYS A 144 -8.07 21.71 -4.87
N ASP A 145 -8.94 21.97 -3.88
CA ASP A 145 -8.63 21.66 -2.48
C ASP A 145 -8.42 20.15 -2.25
N ALA A 146 -9.25 19.30 -2.85
CA ALA A 146 -9.08 17.85 -2.82
C ALA A 146 -7.75 17.41 -3.46
N GLN A 147 -7.36 18.04 -4.57
CA GLN A 147 -6.09 17.79 -5.23
C GLN A 147 -4.89 18.20 -4.35
N VAL A 148 -4.94 19.39 -3.74
CA VAL A 148 -3.87 19.85 -2.84
C VAL A 148 -3.72 18.92 -1.64
N ARG A 149 -4.83 18.50 -1.02
CA ARG A 149 -4.82 17.54 0.09
C ARG A 149 -4.22 16.20 -0.34
N ALA A 150 -4.60 15.68 -1.51
CA ALA A 150 -4.06 14.44 -2.04
C ALA A 150 -2.55 14.53 -2.30
N LEU A 151 -2.07 15.63 -2.89
CA LEU A 151 -0.65 15.87 -3.13
C LEU A 151 0.15 15.99 -1.82
N GLN A 152 -0.38 16.68 -0.82
CA GLN A 152 0.23 16.77 0.51
C GLN A 152 0.30 15.40 1.18
N ALA A 153 -0.78 14.62 1.12
CA ALA A 153 -0.81 13.26 1.64
C ALA A 153 0.18 12.32 0.92
N TYR A 154 0.31 12.47 -0.39
CA TYR A 154 1.31 11.74 -1.18
C TYR A 154 2.74 12.13 -0.79
N ALA A 155 3.03 13.42 -0.62
CA ALA A 155 4.34 13.88 -0.17
C ALA A 155 4.70 13.37 1.24
N MET A 156 3.73 13.29 2.15
CA MET A 156 3.91 12.67 3.47
C MET A 156 4.16 11.15 3.35
N LEU A 157 3.47 10.45 2.45
CA LEU A 157 3.68 9.03 2.20
C LEU A 157 5.10 8.76 1.67
N CYS A 158 5.59 9.57 0.74
CA CYS A 158 6.95 9.45 0.19
C CYS A 158 8.04 9.83 1.19
N SER A 159 7.83 10.87 2.00
CA SER A 159 8.82 11.31 3.00
C SER A 159 8.88 10.41 4.24
N GLY A 160 7.77 9.74 4.58
CA GLY A 160 7.71 8.75 5.66
C GLY A 160 8.41 7.43 5.34
N GLY A 161 8.63 7.11 4.05
CA GLY A 161 9.41 5.96 3.59
C GLY A 161 10.92 6.20 3.45
N ALA A 162 11.40 7.42 3.72
CA ALA A 162 12.80 7.82 3.57
C ALA A 162 13.61 7.78 4.88
N ARG A 163 13.19 6.98 5.87
CA ARG A 163 13.92 6.78 7.14
C ARG A 163 14.23 5.32 7.36
#